data_AF-A0A6B2GCT4-F1
#
_entry.id   AF-A0A6B2GCT4-F1
#
_cell.length_a   1.000
_cell.length_b   1.000
_cell.length_c   1.000
_cell.angle_alpha   90.00
_cell.angle_beta   90.00
_cell.angle_gamma   90.00
#
_symmetry.space_group_name_H-M   'P 1'
#
loop_
_entity.id
_entity.type
_entity.pdbx_description
1 polymer ?
#
loop_
_entity_poly.entity_id
_entity_poly.type
_entity_poly.pdbx_seq_one_letter_code
_entity_poly.pdbx_strand_id
1 'polypeptide(L)'
;GSGWYNMPAIKETEEIKRDLELMKMRGSTDSKSHYKKIDWKNKPKFIQVGNVVNTPYDFVNNLTRKQKRNNLVDQLLQNEQARQKIKKKYLEIQKKRAQTKKVGYNKFRKDKQPHKK
;
A
#
# COMPACT_ATOMS: atom_id res chain seq x y z
N GLY A 1 25.96 0.73 -9.08
CA GLY A 1 27.32 0.22 -8.82
C GLY A 1 28.13 0.22 -10.10
N SER A 2 29.44 0.02 -10.03
CA SER A 2 30.34 0.07 -11.20
C SER A 2 29.94 -0.89 -12.34
N GLY A 3 29.34 -2.04 -12.03
CA GLY A 3 28.86 -3.01 -13.04
C GLY A 3 27.49 -2.67 -13.68
N TRP A 4 26.89 -1.54 -13.34
CA TRP A 4 25.61 -1.10 -13.88
C TRP A 4 25.57 0.42 -13.98
N TYR A 5 26.24 0.95 -15.01
CA TYR A 5 26.27 2.38 -15.38
C TYR A 5 26.49 3.33 -14.19
N ASN A 6 27.31 2.94 -13.22
CA ASN A 6 27.56 3.71 -12.00
C ASN A 6 26.29 4.09 -11.22
N MET A 7 25.28 3.22 -11.19
CA MET A 7 24.02 3.50 -10.49
C MET A 7 24.28 3.91 -9.03
N PRO A 8 23.79 5.07 -8.57
CA PRO A 8 24.12 5.61 -7.26
C PRO A 8 23.55 4.74 -6.14
N ALA A 9 24.26 4.73 -5.01
CA ALA A 9 23.76 4.11 -3.78
C ALA A 9 22.64 4.97 -3.18
N ILE A 10 21.71 4.30 -2.48
CA ILE A 10 20.54 4.95 -1.88
C ILE A 10 20.95 5.90 -0.75
N LYS A 11 20.34 7.09 -0.74
CA LYS A 11 20.15 7.88 0.47
C LYS A 11 18.83 7.42 1.09
N GLU A 12 18.87 6.79 2.27
CA GLU A 12 17.65 6.29 2.92
C GLU A 12 16.80 7.45 3.45
N THR A 13 15.95 8.02 2.59
CA THR A 13 14.91 8.98 3.00
C THR A 13 13.63 8.25 3.39
N GLU A 14 12.82 8.87 4.25
CA GLU A 14 11.55 8.29 4.68
C GLU A 14 10.58 8.07 3.51
N GLU A 15 10.59 8.96 2.52
CA GLU A 15 9.74 8.90 1.33
C GLU A 15 10.02 7.63 0.53
N ILE A 16 11.30 7.36 0.25
CA ILE A 16 11.73 6.15 -0.46
C ILE A 16 11.35 4.90 0.34
N LYS A 17 11.46 4.94 1.68
CA LYS A 17 11.05 3.82 2.53
C LYS A 17 9.55 3.52 2.40
N ARG A 18 8.69 4.55 2.41
CA ARG A 18 7.24 4.41 2.23
C ARG A 18 6.89 3.84 0.85
N ASP A 19 7.53 4.35 -0.19
CA ASP A 19 7.32 3.86 -1.56
C ASP A 19 7.77 2.40 -1.72
N LEU A 20 8.88 1.99 -1.09
CA LEU A 20 9.33 0.59 -1.10
C LEU A 20 8.38 -0.34 -0.33
N GLU A 21 7.85 0.11 0.79
CA GLU A 21 6.85 -0.64 1.54
C GLU A 21 5.58 -0.83 0.71
N LEU A 22 5.14 0.23 0.01
CA LEU A 22 4.03 0.15 -0.93
C LEU A 22 4.30 -0.84 -2.07
N MET A 23 5.50 -0.84 -2.67
CA MET A 23 5.88 -1.82 -3.69
C MET A 23 5.82 -3.25 -3.17
N LYS A 24 6.24 -3.49 -1.92
CA LYS A 24 6.13 -4.81 -1.28
C LYS A 24 4.67 -5.22 -1.07
N MET A 25 3.81 -4.27 -0.74
CA MET A 25 2.37 -4.45 -0.54
C MET A 25 1.52 -4.35 -1.82
N ARG A 26 2.13 -4.25 -3.01
CA ARG A 26 1.38 -4.08 -4.27
C ARG A 26 0.31 -5.16 -4.50
N GLY A 27 0.58 -6.39 -4.04
CA GLY A 27 -0.36 -7.51 -4.17
C GLY A 27 -1.60 -7.42 -3.28
N SER A 28 -1.60 -6.57 -2.24
CA SER A 28 -2.78 -6.34 -1.40
C SER A 28 -3.51 -5.03 -1.70
N THR A 29 -2.91 -4.17 -2.54
CA THR A 29 -3.42 -2.82 -2.80
C THR A 29 -4.52 -2.82 -3.86
N ASP A 30 -4.37 -3.62 -4.92
CA ASP A 30 -5.42 -3.85 -5.91
C ASP A 30 -5.87 -5.31 -5.91
N SER A 31 -7.18 -5.52 -5.96
CA SER A 31 -7.78 -6.85 -5.94
C SER A 31 -7.80 -7.54 -7.31
N LYS A 32 -7.56 -6.78 -8.40
CA LYS A 32 -7.63 -7.30 -9.77
C LYS A 32 -6.27 -7.71 -10.28
N SER A 33 -5.24 -6.92 -9.99
CA SER A 33 -3.87 -7.22 -10.38
C SER A 33 -3.15 -8.12 -9.38
N HIS A 34 -2.94 -9.38 -9.77
CA HIS A 34 -2.17 -10.34 -9.00
C HIS A 34 -0.70 -10.32 -9.44
N TYR A 35 0.18 -9.87 -8.55
CA TYR A 35 1.62 -9.81 -8.82
C TYR A 35 2.35 -11.00 -8.22
N LYS A 36 3.48 -11.38 -8.83
CA LYS A 36 4.45 -12.27 -8.17
C LYS A 36 4.92 -11.62 -6.87
N LYS A 37 4.90 -12.43 -5.80
CA LYS A 37 5.34 -12.03 -4.46
C LYS A 37 6.83 -11.69 -4.52
N ILE A 38 7.17 -10.57 -3.89
CA ILE A 38 8.55 -10.12 -3.76
C ILE A 38 9.08 -10.59 -2.40
N ASP A 39 9.94 -11.60 -2.39
CA ASP A 39 10.58 -12.14 -1.17
C ASP A 39 11.96 -11.50 -0.92
N TRP A 40 12.09 -10.19 -1.13
CA TRP A 40 13.30 -9.48 -0.73
C TRP A 40 13.44 -9.50 0.80
N LYS A 41 14.30 -10.38 1.31
CA LYS A 41 14.67 -10.42 2.74
C LYS A 41 15.37 -9.12 3.16
N ASN A 42 16.16 -8.55 2.26
CA ASN A 42 16.92 -7.31 2.47
C ASN A 42 16.47 -6.23 1.48
N LYS A 43 16.48 -4.96 1.91
CA LYS A 43 16.25 -3.83 1.00
C LYS A 43 17.30 -3.84 -0.12
N PRO A 44 16.94 -3.47 -1.36
CA PRO A 44 17.92 -3.34 -2.43
C PRO A 44 18.94 -2.24 -2.09
N LYS A 45 20.22 -2.47 -2.38
CA LYS A 45 21.33 -1.54 -2.04
C LYS A 45 21.40 -0.32 -2.96
N PHE A 46 20.95 -0.48 -4.20
CA PHE A 46 20.97 0.55 -5.24
C PHE A 46 19.55 0.69 -5.78
N ILE A 47 18.98 1.89 -5.69
CA ILE A 47 17.66 2.24 -6.21
C ILE A 47 17.78 3.64 -6.79
N GLN A 48 17.12 3.83 -7.93
CA GLN A 48 16.93 5.12 -8.54
C GLN A 48 15.43 5.35 -8.73
N VAL A 49 14.95 6.51 -8.28
CA VAL A 49 13.58 6.95 -8.54
C VAL A 49 13.62 7.78 -9.81
N GLY A 50 12.76 7.43 -10.76
CA GLY A 50 12.66 8.10 -12.04
C GLY A 50 11.21 8.25 -12.46
N ASN A 51 10.97 9.18 -13.37
CA ASN A 51 9.64 9.44 -13.93
C ASN A 51 9.56 8.84 -15.33
N VAL A 52 8.40 8.31 -15.68
CA VAL A 52 8.12 7.85 -17.04
C VAL A 52 7.98 9.08 -17.95
N VAL A 53 8.80 9.14 -18.99
CA VAL A 53 8.70 10.16 -20.04
C VAL A 53 7.69 9.67 -21.07
N ASN A 54 6.66 10.47 -21.31
CA ASN A 54 5.59 10.11 -22.24
C ASN A 54 6.11 10.14 -23.68
N THR A 55 5.71 9.15 -24.47
CA THR A 55 5.96 9.17 -25.91
C THR A 55 4.85 9.97 -26.62
N PRO A 56 5.11 10.54 -27.81
CA PRO A 56 4.10 11.27 -28.56
C PRO A 56 2.87 10.44 -28.94
N TYR A 57 3.01 9.11 -29.02
CA TYR A 57 1.95 8.19 -29.42
C TYR A 57 0.95 7.87 -28.31
N ASP A 58 1.30 8.08 -27.04
CA ASP A 58 0.49 7.71 -25.87
C ASP A 58 -0.45 8.83 -25.37
N PHE A 59 -0.87 9.74 -26.24
CA PHE A 59 -1.59 10.97 -25.83
C PHE A 59 -2.88 10.69 -25.02
N VAL A 60 -3.59 9.61 -25.32
CA VAL A 60 -4.88 9.26 -24.69
C VAL A 60 -4.69 8.76 -23.25
N ASN A 61 -3.66 7.96 -23.00
CA ASN A 61 -3.44 7.29 -21.71
C ASN A 61 -2.53 8.10 -20.78
N ASN A 62 -2.12 9.30 -21.19
CA ASN A 62 -1.20 10.13 -20.45
C ASN A 62 -1.84 10.79 -19.23
N LEU A 63 -1.16 10.69 -18.08
CA LEU A 63 -1.55 11.41 -16.87
C LEU A 63 -1.48 12.93 -17.10
N THR A 64 -2.52 13.64 -16.68
CA THR A 64 -2.53 15.11 -16.70
C THR A 64 -1.55 15.68 -15.66
N ARG A 65 -1.12 16.94 -15.83
CA ARG A 65 -0.22 17.62 -14.89
C ARG A 65 -0.73 17.61 -13.43
N LYS A 66 -2.06 17.61 -13.23
CA LYS A 66 -2.70 17.56 -11.90
C LYS A 66 -2.65 16.18 -11.25
N GLN A 67 -2.56 15.12 -12.05
CA GLN A 67 -2.49 13.73 -11.57
C GLN A 67 -1.04 13.28 -11.33
N LYS A 68 -0.06 13.91 -12.00
CA LYS A 68 1.36 13.62 -11.76
C LYS A 68 1.78 14.12 -10.35
N ARG A 69 2.49 13.27 -9.60
CA ARG A 69 3.07 13.59 -8.28
C ARG A 69 4.50 13.07 -8.21
N ASN A 70 5.24 13.59 -7.23
CA ASN A 70 6.65 13.26 -7.03
C ASN A 70 6.83 11.84 -6.47
N ASN A 71 5.92 11.37 -5.62
CA ASN A 71 6.03 10.10 -4.89
C ASN A 71 4.91 9.13 -5.26
N LEU A 72 5.19 7.82 -5.18
CA LEU A 72 4.21 6.77 -5.54
C LEU A 72 3.04 6.75 -4.56
N VAL A 73 3.32 6.88 -3.26
CA VAL A 73 2.29 6.93 -2.22
C VAL A 73 1.32 8.10 -2.43
N ASP A 74 1.83 9.27 -2.83
CA ASP A 74 0.98 10.44 -3.06
C ASP A 74 0.06 10.25 -4.26
N GLN A 75 0.55 9.60 -5.33
CA GLN A 75 -0.29 9.24 -6.48
C GLN A 75 -1.42 8.28 -6.07
N LEU A 76 -1.11 7.29 -5.22
CA LEU A 76 -2.11 6.36 -4.71
C LEU A 76 -3.17 7.07 -3.84
N LEU A 77 -2.75 7.99 -2.98
CA LEU A 77 -3.66 8.77 -2.13
C LEU A 77 -4.54 9.73 -2.93
N GLN A 78 -4.10 10.21 -4.10
CA GLN A 78 -4.94 11.04 -4.95
C GLN A 78 -6.12 10.27 -5.56
N ASN A 79 -6.00 8.94 -5.72
CA ASN A 79 -7.05 8.13 -6.28
C ASN A 79 -8.16 7.87 -5.24
N GLU A 80 -9.32 8.50 -5.44
CA GLU A 80 -10.46 8.36 -4.54
C GLU A 80 -10.97 6.92 -4.44
N GLN A 81 -11.05 6.22 -5.57
CA GLN A 81 -11.53 4.83 -5.61
C GLN A 81 -10.61 3.91 -4.80
N ALA A 82 -9.30 4.10 -4.92
CA ALA A 82 -8.32 3.35 -4.12
C ALA A 82 -8.50 3.62 -2.62
N ARG A 83 -8.66 4.89 -2.22
CA ARG A 83 -8.91 5.27 -0.83
C ARG A 83 -10.18 4.64 -0.26
N GLN A 84 -11.27 4.67 -1.01
CA GLN A 84 -12.54 4.09 -0.57
C GLN A 84 -12.41 2.57 -0.36
N LYS A 85 -11.74 1.86 -1.29
CA LYS A 85 -11.48 0.41 -1.18
C LYS A 85 -10.63 0.08 0.04
N ILE A 86 -9.50 0.77 0.23
CA ILE A 86 -8.59 0.57 1.37
C ILE A 86 -9.35 0.83 2.68
N LYS A 87 -10.11 1.92 2.77
CA LYS A 87 -10.92 2.25 3.97
C LYS A 87 -11.95 1.17 4.28
N LYS A 88 -12.70 0.71 3.27
CA LYS A 88 -13.70 -0.36 3.44
C LYS A 88 -13.06 -1.64 3.97
N LYS A 89 -11.95 -2.08 3.37
CA LYS A 89 -11.28 -3.32 3.77
C LYS A 89 -10.64 -3.20 5.16
N TYR A 90 -10.07 -2.03 5.47
CA TYR A 90 -9.52 -1.75 6.80
C TYR A 90 -10.59 -1.88 7.90
N LEU A 91 -11.77 -1.28 7.69
CA LEU A 91 -12.89 -1.36 8.65
C LEU A 91 -13.41 -2.79 8.81
N GLU A 92 -13.48 -3.55 7.74
CA GLU A 92 -13.85 -4.97 7.77
C GLU A 92 -12.85 -5.79 8.62
N ILE A 93 -11.55 -5.58 8.41
CA ILE A 93 -10.48 -6.24 9.18
C ILE A 93 -10.55 -5.83 10.66
N GLN A 94 -10.76 -4.54 10.96
CA GLN A 94 -10.90 -4.04 12.32
C GLN A 94 -12.10 -4.68 13.03
N LYS A 95 -13.27 -4.74 12.37
CA LYS A 95 -14.46 -5.40 12.91
C LYS A 95 -14.20 -6.89 13.20
N LYS A 96 -13.60 -7.62 12.25
CA LYS A 96 -13.23 -9.03 12.43
C LYS A 96 -12.28 -9.22 13.62
N ARG A 97 -11.22 -8.40 13.71
CA ARG A 97 -10.27 -8.42 14.83
C ARG A 97 -10.94 -8.10 16.17
N ALA A 98 -11.89 -7.18 16.21
CA ALA A 98 -12.63 -6.82 17.41
C ALA A 98 -13.57 -7.94 17.90
N GLN A 99 -14.22 -8.64 16.97
CA GLN A 99 -15.05 -9.82 17.29
C GLN A 99 -14.23 -10.97 17.89
N THR A 100 -13.03 -11.21 17.37
CA THR A 100 -12.14 -12.28 17.88
C THR A 100 -11.45 -11.92 19.19
N LYS A 101 -11.25 -10.62 19.50
CA LYS A 101 -10.69 -10.19 20.79
C LYS A 101 -11.66 -10.45 21.94
N LYS A 102 -11.12 -10.47 23.17
CA LYS A 102 -11.81 -10.63 24.49
C LYS A 102 -13.16 -9.90 24.63
N VAL A 103 -13.45 -8.88 23.82
CA VAL A 103 -14.75 -8.18 23.77
C VAL A 103 -15.88 -9.10 23.30
N GLY A 104 -15.69 -9.92 22.26
CA GLY A 104 -16.69 -10.91 21.83
C GLY A 104 -16.94 -11.97 22.89
N TYR A 105 -15.86 -12.48 23.52
CA TYR A 105 -15.92 -13.44 24.62
C TYR A 105 -16.61 -12.86 25.87
N ASN A 106 -16.28 -11.63 26.28
CA ASN A 106 -16.89 -10.98 27.44
C ASN A 106 -18.35 -10.60 27.20
N LYS A 107 -18.73 -10.27 25.95
CA LYS A 107 -20.12 -10.02 25.58
C LYS A 107 -20.94 -11.31 25.65
N PHE A 108 -20.45 -12.39 25.05
CA PHE A 108 -21.07 -13.72 25.18
C PHE A 108 -21.18 -14.18 26.64
N ARG A 109 -20.16 -13.90 27.47
CA ARG A 109 -20.18 -14.23 28.90
C ARG A 109 -21.19 -13.39 29.68
N LYS A 110 -21.39 -12.11 29.33
CA LYS A 110 -22.42 -11.23 29.93
C LYS A 110 -23.82 -11.63 29.49
N ASP A 111 -24.03 -11.96 28.22
CA ASP A 111 -25.33 -12.38 27.68
C ASP A 111 -25.80 -13.73 28.29
N LYS A 112 -24.88 -14.56 28.79
CA LYS A 112 -25.17 -15.80 29.52
C LYS A 112 -25.39 -15.62 31.04
N GLN A 113 -25.19 -14.43 31.59
CA GLN A 113 -25.50 -14.21 33.01
C GLN A 113 -27.01 -14.02 33.18
N PRO A 114 -27.66 -14.79 34.07
CA PRO A 114 -29.08 -14.63 34.30
C PRO A 114 -29.37 -13.22 34.83
N HIS A 115 -30.41 -12.57 34.28
CA HIS A 115 -30.92 -11.32 34.82
C HIS A 115 -31.34 -11.58 36.28
N LYS A 116 -30.62 -10.97 37.23
CA LYS A 116 -31.08 -10.96 38.62
C LYS A 116 -32.37 -10.15 38.67
N LYS A 117 -33.45 -10.80 39.11
CA LYS A 117 -34.72 -10.17 39.46
C LYS A 117 -34.52 -9.18 40.61
#